data_AF-A0A4Z0PR68-F1
#
_entry.id   AF-A0A4Z0PR68-F1
#
_cell.length_a   1.000
_cell.length_b   1.000
_cell.length_c   1.000
_cell.angle_alpha   90.00
_cell.angle_beta   90.00
_cell.angle_gamma   90.00
#
_symmetry.space_group_name_H-M   'P 1'
#
loop_
_entity.id
_entity.type
_entity.pdbx_description
1 polymer ?
#
loop_
_entity_poly.entity_id
_entity_poly.type
_entity_poly.pdbx_seq_one_letter_code
_entity_poly.pdbx_strand_id
1 'polypeptide(L)'
;MLNKNDYSNFPLEELLVEEKKVKKNETFSAGLIGFLVGVMVYGVVKNGFGFLYIVIPLVLIAVIYKNSQIQKQNLKQIQAEINVKTTK
;
A
#
# COMPACT_ATOMS: atom_id res chain seq x y z
N MET A 1 4.64 18.88 6.24
CA MET A 1 5.08 18.34 4.93
C MET A 1 3.89 18.43 4.00
N LEU A 2 3.94 19.35 3.03
CA LEU A 2 2.86 19.61 2.09
C LEU A 2 2.66 18.39 1.18
N ASN A 3 1.42 17.92 1.09
CA ASN A 3 1.02 16.77 0.28
C ASN A 3 1.25 17.10 -1.20
N LYS A 4 1.80 16.15 -1.95
CA LYS A 4 2.09 16.28 -3.39
C LYS A 4 0.80 16.31 -4.24
N ASN A 5 -0.35 15.99 -3.64
CA ASN A 5 -1.66 16.06 -4.27
C ASN A 5 -2.59 16.94 -3.42
N ASP A 6 -3.02 18.07 -3.96
CA ASP A 6 -4.05 18.91 -3.32
C ASP A 6 -5.44 18.36 -3.66
N TYR A 7 -5.87 17.38 -2.86
CA TYR A 7 -7.17 16.70 -3.01
C TYR A 7 -8.37 17.65 -2.84
N SER A 8 -8.17 18.85 -2.29
CA SER A 8 -9.21 19.86 -2.12
C SER A 8 -9.84 20.29 -3.46
N ASN A 9 -9.03 20.31 -4.52
CA ASN A 9 -9.44 20.72 -5.87
C ASN A 9 -10.10 19.59 -6.67
N PHE A 10 -10.09 18.35 -6.18
CA PHE A 10 -10.67 17.23 -6.93
C PHE A 10 -12.21 17.24 -6.83
N PRO A 11 -12.92 16.93 -7.93
CA PRO A 11 -14.35 16.67 -7.90
C PRO A 11 -14.64 15.35 -7.16
N LEU A 12 -15.87 15.21 -6.65
CA LEU A 12 -16.27 14.08 -5.81
C LEU A 12 -16.06 12.73 -6.52
N GLU A 13 -16.32 12.66 -7.82
CA GLU A 13 -16.14 11.45 -8.62
C GLU A 13 -14.67 11.02 -8.68
N GLU A 14 -13.74 11.96 -8.86
CA GLU A 14 -12.29 11.66 -8.89
C GLU A 14 -11.78 11.20 -7.52
N LEU A 15 -12.30 11.77 -6.42
CA LEU A 15 -11.96 11.33 -5.07
C LEU A 15 -12.38 9.87 -4.82
N LEU A 16 -13.58 9.48 -5.26
CA LEU A 16 -14.08 8.11 -5.13
C LEU A 16 -13.28 7.11 -5.98
N VAL A 17 -12.83 7.52 -7.17
CA VAL A 17 -11.98 6.70 -8.04
C VAL A 17 -10.61 6.48 -7.39
N GLU A 18 -9.98 7.54 -6.87
CA GLU A 18 -8.68 7.44 -6.22
C GLU A 18 -8.77 6.60 -4.93
N GLU A 19 -9.84 6.74 -4.13
CA GLU A 19 -10.08 5.91 -2.95
C GLU A 19 -10.09 4.40 -3.30
N LYS A 20 -10.87 4.02 -4.32
CA LYS A 20 -10.96 2.62 -4.79
C LYS A 20 -9.62 2.11 -5.30
N LYS A 21 -8.87 2.95 -6.01
CA LYS A 21 -7.55 2.61 -6.55
C LYS A 21 -6.56 2.34 -5.43
N VAL A 22 -6.52 3.18 -4.39
CA VAL A 22 -5.61 2.96 -3.26
C VAL A 22 -5.99 1.72 -2.47
N LYS A 23 -7.29 1.47 -2.22
CA LYS A 23 -7.77 0.22 -1.60
C LYS A 23 -7.36 -1.02 -2.40
N LYS A 24 -7.52 -0.99 -3.73
CA LYS A 24 -7.08 -2.09 -4.62
C LYS A 24 -5.58 -2.34 -4.52
N ASN A 25 -4.78 -1.26 -4.51
CA ASN A 25 -3.33 -1.37 -4.35
C ASN A 25 -2.92 -1.93 -2.98
N GLU A 26 -3.66 -1.66 -1.91
CA GLU A 26 -3.43 -2.23 -0.58
C GLU A 26 -3.62 -3.76 -0.61
N THR A 27 -4.72 -4.24 -1.19
CA THR A 27 -4.98 -5.68 -1.37
C THR A 27 -3.89 -6.36 -2.21
N PHE A 28 -3.49 -5.73 -3.33
CA PHE A 28 -2.42 -6.27 -4.18
C PHE A 28 -1.08 -6.31 -3.43
N SER A 29 -0.76 -5.26 -2.67
CA SER A 29 0.45 -5.19 -1.85
C SER A 29 0.47 -6.26 -0.76
N ALA A 30 -0.67 -6.52 -0.11
CA ALA A 30 -0.81 -7.60 0.86
C ALA A 30 -0.60 -8.99 0.23
N GLY A 31 -1.16 -9.22 -0.97
CA GLY A 31 -0.92 -10.44 -1.74
C GLY A 31 0.55 -10.64 -2.11
N LEU A 32 1.23 -9.57 -2.55
CA LEU A 32 2.68 -9.60 -2.84
C LEU A 32 3.50 -9.92 -1.59
N ILE A 33 3.17 -9.34 -0.43
CA ILE A 33 3.85 -9.68 0.84
C ILE A 33 3.65 -11.16 1.17
N GLY A 34 2.43 -11.70 1.04
CA GLY A 34 2.18 -13.13 1.25
C GLY A 34 2.98 -14.02 0.31
N PHE A 35 3.08 -13.65 -0.98
CA PHE A 35 3.92 -14.34 -1.95
C PHE A 35 5.41 -14.32 -1.54
N LEU A 36 5.93 -13.17 -1.12
CA LEU A 36 7.31 -13.02 -0.66
C LEU A 36 7.59 -13.90 0.58
N VAL A 37 6.65 -13.98 1.52
CA VAL A 37 6.74 -14.91 2.66
C VAL A 37 6.76 -16.36 2.20
N GLY A 38 5.94 -16.73 1.22
CA GLY A 38 5.98 -18.06 0.60
C GLY A 38 7.34 -18.40 0.01
N VAL A 39 7.98 -17.45 -0.70
CA VAL A 39 9.34 -17.62 -1.24
C VAL A 39 10.36 -17.80 -0.12
N MET A 40 10.25 -17.05 0.98
CA MET A 40 11.14 -17.21 2.15
C MET A 40 11.03 -18.63 2.72
N VAL A 41 9.81 -19.12 2.95
CA VAL A 41 9.58 -20.48 3.50
C VAL A 41 10.08 -21.55 2.53
N TYR A 42 9.78 -21.44 1.24
CA TYR A 42 10.23 -22.39 0.23
C TYR A 42 11.76 -22.44 0.15
N GLY A 43 12.42 -21.28 0.13
CA GLY A 43 13.88 -21.17 0.10
C GLY A 43 14.53 -21.81 1.33
N VAL A 44 13.97 -21.57 2.52
CA VAL A 44 14.47 -22.18 3.77
C VAL A 44 14.34 -23.70 3.76
N VAL A 45 13.21 -24.24 3.28
CA VAL A 45 12.97 -25.68 3.23
C VAL A 45 13.85 -26.39 2.19
N LYS A 46 14.05 -25.78 1.01
CA LYS A 46 14.79 -26.42 -0.11
C LYS A 46 16.29 -26.22 -0.07
N ASN A 47 16.75 -25.03 0.33
CA ASN A 47 18.16 -24.63 0.24
C ASN A 47 18.77 -24.35 1.62
N GLY A 48 18.01 -24.53 2.71
CA GLY A 48 18.43 -24.19 4.06
C GLY A 48 18.39 -22.68 4.33
N PHE A 49 19.01 -22.26 5.43
CA PHE A 49 19.00 -20.87 5.85
C PHE A 49 19.92 -20.01 4.96
N GLY A 50 19.36 -19.48 3.87
CA GLY A 50 20.08 -18.65 2.91
C GLY A 50 19.76 -17.16 3.05
N PHE A 51 20.79 -16.33 3.24
CA PHE A 51 20.67 -14.87 3.31
C PHE A 51 19.92 -14.29 2.09
N LEU A 52 20.13 -14.85 0.91
CA LEU A 52 19.49 -14.40 -0.33
C LEU A 52 17.96 -14.54 -0.28
N TYR A 53 17.45 -15.67 0.21
CA TYR A 53 16.03 -15.98 0.25
C TYR A 53 15.29 -15.27 1.38
N ILE A 54 16.01 -14.76 2.38
CA ILE A 54 15.42 -14.06 3.53
C ILE A 54 15.54 -12.55 3.36
N VAL A 55 16.74 -12.04 3.04
CA VAL A 55 17.01 -10.60 3.03
C VAL A 55 16.38 -9.90 1.83
N ILE A 56 16.41 -10.50 0.63
CA ILE A 56 15.81 -9.85 -0.54
C ILE A 56 14.29 -9.70 -0.34
N PRO A 57 13.53 -10.75 0.03
CA PRO A 57 12.10 -10.60 0.30
C PRO A 57 11.81 -9.68 1.47
N LEU A 58 12.62 -9.71 2.54
CA LEU A 58 12.43 -8.84 3.71
C LEU A 58 12.58 -7.35 3.36
N VAL A 59 13.59 -6.99 2.56
CA VAL A 59 13.78 -5.61 2.08
C VAL A 59 12.60 -5.17 1.22
N LEU A 60 12.11 -6.03 0.32
CA LEU A 60 10.93 -5.75 -0.50
C LEU A 60 9.69 -5.52 0.36
N ILE A 61 9.45 -6.38 1.35
CA ILE A 61 8.33 -6.23 2.30
C ILE A 61 8.44 -4.89 3.04
N ALA A 62 9.64 -4.50 3.50
CA ALA A 62 9.83 -3.24 4.21
C ALA A 62 9.51 -2.01 3.33
N VAL A 63 9.90 -2.05 2.05
CA VAL A 63 9.58 -0.98 1.08
C VAL A 63 8.08 -0.92 0.81
N ILE A 64 7.45 -2.07 0.56
CA ILE A 64 6.00 -2.17 0.31
C ILE A 64 5.22 -1.67 1.53
N TYR A 65 5.64 -2.04 2.74
CA TYR A 65 5.01 -1.62 3.99
C TYR A 65 5.10 -0.10 4.20
N LYS A 66 6.27 0.50 3.99
CA LYS A 66 6.44 1.96 4.05
C LYS A 66 5.53 2.68 3.07
N ASN A 67 5.45 2.17 1.83
CA ASN A 67 4.58 2.76 0.82
C ASN A 67 3.09 2.62 1.19
N SER A 68 2.68 1.46 1.71
CA SER A 68 1.32 1.21 2.19
C SER A 68 0.91 2.20 3.29
N GLN A 69 1.82 2.54 4.22
CA GLN A 69 1.54 3.52 5.27
C GLN A 69 1.32 4.94 4.72
N ILE A 70 2.12 5.35 3.73
CA ILE A 70 1.92 6.65 3.06
C ILE A 70 0.56 6.66 2.34
N GLN A 71 0.25 5.59 1.61
CA GLN A 71 -1.03 5.43 0.92
C GLN A 71 -2.22 5.46 1.89
N LYS A 72 -2.07 4.89 3.09
CA LYS A 72 -3.09 4.91 4.15
C LYS A 72 -3.31 6.32 4.70
N GLN A 73 -2.26 7.14 4.80
CA GLN A 73 -2.39 8.55 5.17
C GLN A 73 -3.12 9.35 4.08
N ASN A 74 -2.78 9.12 2.81
CA ASN A 74 -3.49 9.74 1.67
C ASN A 74 -4.96 9.33 1.63
N LEU A 75 -5.28 8.06 1.88
CA LEU A 75 -6.66 7.57 1.97
C LEU A 75 -7.48 8.27 3.04
N LYS A 76 -6.89 8.56 4.22
CA LYS A 76 -7.59 9.30 5.28
C LYS A 76 -7.92 10.71 4.85
N GLN A 77 -7.03 11.37 4.12
CA GLN A 77 -7.28 12.72 3.58
C GLN A 77 -8.38 12.69 2.52
N ILE A 78 -8.30 11.76 1.55
CA ILE A 78 -9.33 11.58 0.52
C ILE A 78 -10.71 11.33 1.16
N GLN A 79 -10.80 10.46 2.18
CA GLN A 79 -12.05 10.18 2.88
C GLN A 79 -12.58 11.39 3.66
N ALA A 80 -11.70 12.18 4.28
CA ALA A 80 -12.09 13.41 4.94
C ALA A 80 -12.71 14.40 3.94
N GLU A 81 -12.10 14.58 2.77
CA GLU A 81 -12.61 15.45 1.71
C GLU A 81 -13.94 14.95 1.13
N ILE A 82 -14.11 13.64 0.93
CA ILE A 82 -15.38 13.04 0.49
C ILE A 82 -16.48 13.36 1.50
N ASN A 83 -16.25 13.14 2.81
CA ASN A 83 -17.24 13.39 3.85
C ASN A 83 -17.65 14.87 3.90
N VAL A 84 -16.70 15.79 3.76
CA VAL A 84 -16.96 17.24 3.73
C VAL A 84 -17.82 17.61 2.52
N LYS A 85 -17.53 17.07 1.34
CA LYS A 85 -18.27 17.38 0.10
C LYS A 85 -19.64 16.70 0.01
N THR A 86 -19.84 15.54 0.65
CA THR A 86 -21.14 14.85 0.70
C THR A 86 -22.10 15.43 1.73
N THR A 87 -21.58 16.07 2.79
CA THR A 87 -22.40 16.69 3.85
C THR A 87 -22.88 18.10 3.49
N LYS A 88 -22.28 18.72 2.47
CA LYS A 88 -22.55 20.11 2.04
C LYS A 88 -23.54 20.16 0.89
#